data_AF-A0A530AJS0-F1
#
_entry.id   AF-A0A530AJS0-F1
#
_cell.length_a   1.000
_cell.length_b   1.000
_cell.length_c   1.000
_cell.angle_alpha   90.00
_cell.angle_beta   90.00
_cell.angle_gamma   90.00
#
_symmetry.space_group_name_H-M   'P 1'
#
loop_
_entity.id
_entity.type
_entity.pdbx_description
1 polymer ?
#
loop_
_entity_poly.entity_id
_entity_poly.type
_entity_poly.pdbx_seq_one_letter_code
_entity_poly.pdbx_strand_id
1 'polypeptide(L)'
;LDAPELRSEAEARREAGIGASFLPRKKLREDFGIERAAAILSHGNLALDPRKLTSGLLMRALLGKARFYTPTEATAIEDTRLGVTVATRQGPRIHARHLVLTTGYELLDIVPKIRHRIISTWAIATRPQPEKIWPLAALIWEASDPYLYLRATSDG
;
A
#
# COMPACT_ATOMS: atom_id res chain seq x y z
N LEU A 1 4.60 -19.57 3.32
CA LEU A 1 5.61 -20.15 2.40
C LEU A 1 6.70 -20.82 3.21
N ASP A 2 7.09 -22.03 2.83
CA ASP A 2 8.23 -22.74 3.38
C ASP A 2 9.56 -22.33 2.72
N ALA A 3 10.67 -22.95 3.13
CA ALA A 3 11.99 -22.57 2.63
C ALA A 3 12.20 -22.83 1.11
N PRO A 4 11.80 -24.00 0.55
CA PRO A 4 11.75 -24.20 -0.89
C PRO A 4 10.92 -23.15 -1.63
N GLU A 5 9.71 -22.85 -1.16
CA GLU A 5 8.84 -21.85 -1.79
C GLU A 5 9.45 -20.44 -1.76
N LEU A 6 10.08 -20.06 -0.64
CA LEU A 6 10.80 -18.78 -0.53
C LEU A 6 12.02 -18.70 -1.46
N ARG A 7 12.67 -19.82 -1.76
CA ARG A 7 13.77 -19.85 -2.73
C ARG A 7 13.25 -19.61 -4.14
N SER A 8 12.19 -20.34 -4.54
CA SER A 8 11.56 -20.17 -5.85
C SER A 8 11.05 -18.74 -6.05
N GLU A 9 10.45 -18.14 -5.03
CA GLU A 9 10.01 -16.73 -5.06
C GLU A 9 11.18 -15.76 -5.21
N ALA A 10 12.32 -16.00 -4.53
CA ALA A 10 13.52 -15.16 -4.69
C ALA A 10 14.15 -15.30 -6.10
N GLU A 11 14.07 -16.48 -6.71
CA GLU A 11 14.47 -16.73 -8.10
C GLU A 11 13.58 -15.97 -9.07
N ALA A 12 12.25 -16.13 -8.96
CA ALA A 12 11.29 -15.42 -9.79
C ALA A 12 11.44 -13.89 -9.73
N ARG A 13 11.66 -13.32 -8.53
CA ARG A 13 11.95 -11.88 -8.38
C ARG A 13 13.21 -11.46 -9.13
N ARG A 14 14.29 -12.23 -9.04
CA ARG A 14 15.53 -11.92 -9.74
C ARG A 14 15.38 -12.01 -11.26
N GLU A 15 14.66 -13.01 -11.75
CA GLU A 15 14.33 -13.14 -13.19
C GLU A 15 13.51 -11.93 -13.69
N ALA A 16 12.64 -11.39 -12.84
CA ALA A 16 11.90 -10.15 -13.11
C ALA A 16 12.71 -8.85 -12.93
N GLY A 17 14.02 -8.94 -12.62
CA GLY A 17 14.89 -7.78 -12.38
C GLY A 17 14.72 -7.12 -11.01
N ILE A 18 14.02 -7.75 -10.08
CA ILE A 18 13.86 -7.28 -8.69
C ILE A 18 15.00 -7.87 -7.84
N GLY A 19 15.76 -7.00 -7.18
CA GLY A 19 16.84 -7.42 -6.29
C GLY A 19 16.31 -8.24 -5.11
N ALA A 20 16.54 -9.55 -5.14
CA ALA A 20 16.13 -10.46 -4.07
C ALA A 20 17.23 -11.47 -3.74
N SER A 21 17.57 -11.60 -2.45
CA SER A 21 18.53 -12.58 -1.95
C SER A 21 17.82 -13.56 -1.02
N PHE A 22 17.92 -14.85 -1.35
CA PHE A 22 17.46 -15.91 -0.46
C PHE A 22 18.41 -16.03 0.74
N LEU A 23 17.86 -15.97 1.94
CA LEU A 23 18.59 -16.14 3.20
C LEU A 23 18.23 -17.50 3.82
N PRO A 24 19.14 -18.49 3.81
CA PRO A 24 18.92 -19.73 4.56
C PRO A 24 18.95 -19.46 6.07
N ARG A 25 18.33 -20.34 6.87
CA ARG A 25 18.26 -20.27 8.35
C ARG A 25 19.54 -19.76 9.01
N LYS A 26 20.70 -20.33 8.66
CA LYS A 26 21.99 -19.95 9.26
C LYS A 26 22.29 -18.46 9.06
N LYS A 27 22.20 -17.99 7.81
CA LYS A 27 22.47 -16.59 7.44
C LYS A 27 21.43 -15.64 8.00
N LEU A 28 20.16 -16.04 8.03
CA LEU A 28 19.08 -15.25 8.64
C LEU A 28 19.32 -15.01 10.13
N ARG A 29 19.74 -16.05 10.86
CA ARG A 29 20.09 -15.93 12.28
C ARG A 29 21.34 -15.07 12.48
N GLU A 30 22.37 -15.27 11.67
CA GLU A 30 23.64 -14.52 11.78
C GLU A 30 23.46 -13.04 11.45
N ASP A 31 22.74 -12.71 10.37
CA ASP A 31 22.63 -11.33 9.88
C ASP A 31 21.52 -10.52 10.59
N PHE A 32 20.44 -11.17 11.05
CA PHE A 32 19.25 -10.49 11.63
C PHE A 32 18.85 -10.97 13.03
N GLY A 33 19.45 -12.03 13.56
CA GLY A 33 19.04 -12.63 14.83
C GLY A 33 17.69 -13.36 14.78
N ILE A 34 17.16 -13.66 13.59
CA ILE A 34 15.83 -14.26 13.42
C ILE A 34 15.93 -15.78 13.27
N GLU A 35 15.26 -16.52 14.15
CA GLU A 35 15.21 -17.99 14.13
C GLU A 35 14.02 -18.52 13.31
N ARG A 36 14.14 -18.48 11.97
CA ARG A 36 13.16 -19.06 11.02
C ARG A 36 13.84 -19.99 10.01
N ALA A 37 13.06 -20.66 9.17
CA ALA A 37 13.57 -21.63 8.19
C ALA A 37 14.37 -20.94 7.06
N ALA A 38 13.86 -19.82 6.56
CA ALA A 38 14.50 -18.97 5.56
C ALA A 38 13.80 -17.60 5.51
N ALA A 39 14.36 -16.67 4.73
CA ALA A 39 13.73 -15.41 4.37
C ALA A 39 14.19 -14.96 2.97
N ILE A 40 13.53 -13.92 2.43
CA ILE A 40 13.97 -13.20 1.24
C ILE A 40 14.34 -11.78 1.67
N LEU A 41 15.60 -11.40 1.47
CA LEU A 41 16.02 -10.01 1.58
C LEU A 41 15.78 -9.31 0.24
N SER A 42 14.81 -8.41 0.20
CA SER A 42 14.48 -7.61 -0.99
C SER A 42 15.20 -6.26 -0.93
N HIS A 43 15.96 -5.96 -1.97
CA HIS A 43 16.82 -4.77 -2.07
C HIS A 43 16.08 -3.60 -2.73
N GLY A 44 16.45 -2.37 -2.37
CA GLY A 44 15.89 -1.16 -2.99
C GLY A 44 14.45 -0.84 -2.61
N ASN A 45 13.92 -1.48 -1.55
CA ASN A 45 12.62 -1.12 -1.01
C ASN A 45 12.62 0.30 -0.43
N LEU A 46 11.46 0.96 -0.52
CA LEU A 46 11.26 2.31 0.00
C LEU A 46 10.14 2.30 1.04
N ALA A 47 10.37 3.03 2.13
CA ALA A 47 9.32 3.45 3.04
C ALA A 47 9.01 4.93 2.78
N LEU A 48 7.73 5.27 2.65
CA LEU A 48 7.28 6.63 2.39
C LEU A 48 6.40 7.10 3.54
N ASP A 49 6.49 8.38 3.87
CA ASP A 49 5.49 9.05 4.70
C ASP A 49 4.23 9.26 3.85
N PRO A 50 3.12 8.54 4.10
CA PRO A 50 1.94 8.61 3.25
C PRO A 50 1.27 9.99 3.32
N ARG A 51 1.40 10.72 4.43
CA ARG A 51 0.83 12.07 4.57
C ARG A 51 1.59 13.05 3.70
N LYS A 52 2.93 13.04 3.76
CA LYS A 52 3.77 13.91 2.93
C LYS A 52 3.64 13.58 1.45
N LEU A 53 3.66 12.29 1.10
CA LEU A 53 3.49 11.85 -0.29
C LEU A 53 2.16 12.33 -0.86
N THR A 54 1.06 12.05 -0.17
CA THR A 54 -0.29 12.45 -0.62
C THR A 54 -0.42 13.95 -0.75
N SER A 55 0.06 14.71 0.25
CA SER A 55 0.02 16.18 0.22
C SER A 55 0.83 16.73 -0.95
N GLY A 56 2.02 16.17 -1.20
CA GLY A 56 2.85 16.54 -2.35
C GLY A 56 2.15 16.28 -3.68
N LEU A 57 1.53 15.11 -3.85
CA LEU A 57 0.77 14.77 -5.06
C LEU A 57 -0.41 15.73 -5.28
N LEU A 58 -1.16 16.03 -4.22
CA LEU A 58 -2.27 17.00 -4.29
C LEU A 58 -1.79 18.40 -4.68
N MET A 59 -0.68 18.86 -4.09
CA MET A 59 -0.08 20.15 -4.47
C MET A 59 0.38 20.17 -5.93
N ARG A 60 1.01 19.09 -6.41
CA ARG A 60 1.39 18.97 -7.83
C ARG A 60 0.18 19.01 -8.76
N ALA A 61 -0.92 18.35 -8.39
CA ALA A 61 -2.16 18.40 -9.16
C ALA A 61 -2.78 19.81 -9.16
N LEU A 62 -2.75 20.53 -8.03
CA LEU A 62 -3.19 21.93 -7.96
C LEU A 62 -2.37 22.85 -8.87
N LEU A 63 -1.05 22.69 -8.88
CA LEU A 63 -0.18 23.41 -9.83
C LEU A 63 -0.52 23.07 -11.30
N GLY A 64 -0.98 21.85 -11.54
CA GLY A 64 -1.58 21.39 -12.80
C GLY A 64 -3.02 21.88 -13.05
N LYS A 65 -3.53 22.81 -12.24
CA LYS A 65 -4.89 23.39 -12.30
C LYS A 65 -6.03 22.39 -12.01
N ALA A 66 -5.75 21.29 -11.33
CA ALA A 66 -6.81 20.43 -10.81
C ALA A 66 -7.71 21.21 -9.84
N ARG A 67 -9.01 20.90 -9.82
CA ARG A 67 -9.98 21.49 -8.90
C ARG A 67 -10.34 20.46 -7.84
N PHE A 68 -10.26 20.84 -6.57
CA PHE A 68 -10.67 19.99 -5.45
C PHE A 68 -11.97 20.52 -4.86
N TYR A 69 -12.88 19.59 -4.57
CA TYR A 69 -14.16 19.86 -3.93
C TYR A 69 -14.16 19.10 -2.61
N THR A 70 -14.12 19.83 -1.50
CA THR A 70 -14.14 19.28 -0.15
C THR A 70 -14.70 20.31 0.85
N PRO A 71 -15.51 19.90 1.83
CA PRO A 71 -16.11 18.56 1.98
C PRO A 71 -17.15 18.32 0.88
N THR A 72 -17.06 17.20 0.17
CA THR A 72 -18.00 16.87 -0.91
C THR A 72 -18.11 15.36 -1.05
N GLU A 73 -19.34 14.87 -1.04
CA GLU A 73 -19.66 13.45 -1.15
C GLU A 73 -20.45 13.22 -2.43
N ALA A 74 -19.98 12.33 -3.30
CA ALA A 74 -20.69 11.92 -4.50
C ALA A 74 -21.84 10.98 -4.13
N THR A 75 -23.07 11.32 -4.50
CA THR A 75 -24.28 10.60 -4.08
C THR A 75 -24.98 9.86 -5.22
N ALA A 76 -24.78 10.31 -6.46
CA ALA A 76 -25.32 9.64 -7.64
C ALA A 76 -24.44 9.91 -8.87
N ILE A 77 -24.43 8.94 -9.78
CA ILE A 77 -23.73 8.99 -11.06
C ILE A 77 -24.74 8.70 -12.15
N GLU A 78 -24.82 9.59 -13.14
CA GLU A 78 -25.63 9.44 -14.34
C GLU A 78 -24.69 9.48 -15.55
N ASP A 79 -24.61 8.38 -16.31
CA ASP A 79 -23.84 8.34 -17.56
C ASP A 79 -24.76 8.42 -18.78
N THR A 80 -24.29 9.13 -19.80
CA THR A 80 -24.99 9.31 -21.07
C THR A 80 -23.98 9.24 -22.22
N ARG A 81 -24.47 9.23 -23.46
CA ARG A 81 -23.61 9.34 -24.64
C ARG A 81 -22.76 10.61 -24.67
N LEU A 82 -23.13 11.66 -23.91
CA LEU A 82 -22.46 12.95 -23.89
C LEU A 82 -21.42 13.09 -22.78
N GLY A 83 -21.41 12.17 -21.80
CA GLY A 83 -20.53 12.20 -20.65
C GLY A 83 -21.22 11.73 -19.37
N VAL A 84 -20.58 12.01 -18.24
CA VAL A 84 -20.97 11.59 -16.90
C VAL A 84 -21.29 12.80 -16.04
N THR A 85 -22.41 12.75 -15.33
CA THR A 85 -22.79 13.73 -14.32
C THR A 85 -22.72 13.09 -12.94
N VAL A 86 -22.01 13.73 -12.02
CA VAL A 86 -21.91 13.33 -10.62
C VAL A 86 -22.69 14.31 -9.77
N ALA A 87 -23.75 13.83 -9.13
CA ALA A 87 -24.45 14.58 -8.10
C ALA A 87 -23.68 14.48 -6.79
N THR A 88 -23.67 15.56 -6.02
CA THR A 88 -23.01 15.62 -4.71
C THR A 88 -24.00 16.10 -3.65
N ARG A 89 -23.82 15.66 -2.39
CA ARG A 89 -24.82 15.83 -1.33
C ARG A 89 -25.29 17.27 -1.09
N GLN A 90 -24.44 18.26 -1.31
CA GLN A 90 -24.77 19.68 -1.14
C GLN A 90 -24.47 20.51 -2.40
N GLY A 91 -24.34 19.84 -3.54
CA GLY A 91 -23.75 20.44 -4.73
C GLY A 91 -22.24 20.70 -4.59
N PRO A 92 -21.56 21.09 -5.68
CA PRO A 92 -22.09 21.25 -7.03
C PRO A 92 -22.34 19.91 -7.75
N ARG A 93 -23.15 19.92 -8.82
CA ARG A 93 -23.15 18.83 -9.81
C ARG A 93 -21.92 18.97 -10.70
N ILE A 94 -21.16 17.89 -10.86
CA ILE A 94 -19.93 17.87 -11.66
C ILE A 94 -20.20 17.14 -12.98
N HIS A 95 -19.91 17.80 -14.10
CA HIS A 95 -20.04 17.21 -15.43
C HIS A 95 -18.64 16.94 -16.01
N ALA A 96 -18.42 15.75 -16.56
CA ALA A 96 -17.15 15.35 -17.17
C ALA A 96 -17.37 14.38 -18.34
N ARG A 97 -16.38 14.24 -19.23
CA ARG A 97 -16.43 13.21 -20.29
C ARG A 97 -16.12 11.81 -19.78
N HIS A 98 -15.29 11.72 -18.74
CA HIS A 98 -14.85 10.48 -18.12
C HIS A 98 -14.92 10.63 -16.60
N LEU A 99 -15.25 9.53 -15.93
CA LEU A 99 -15.23 9.39 -14.49
C LEU A 99 -14.32 8.21 -14.12
N VAL A 100 -13.38 8.45 -13.20
CA VAL A 100 -12.53 7.41 -12.61
C VAL A 100 -12.91 7.29 -11.15
N LEU A 101 -13.35 6.09 -10.73
CA LEU A 101 -13.74 5.82 -9.35
C LEU A 101 -12.53 5.32 -8.56
N THR A 102 -12.07 6.12 -7.60
CA THR A 102 -10.94 5.82 -6.71
C THR A 102 -11.36 5.91 -5.24
N THR A 103 -12.46 5.24 -4.87
CA THR A 103 -13.19 5.41 -3.60
C THR A 103 -12.78 4.41 -2.49
N GLY A 104 -11.73 3.62 -2.71
CA GLY A 104 -11.31 2.61 -1.72
C GLY A 104 -12.38 1.55 -1.49
N TYR A 105 -12.69 1.24 -0.22
CA TYR A 105 -13.71 0.25 0.15
C TYR A 105 -15.16 0.75 -0.01
N GLU A 106 -15.35 2.05 -0.25
CA GLU A 106 -16.67 2.65 -0.46
C GLU A 106 -17.10 2.42 -1.91
N LEU A 107 -17.80 1.32 -2.14
CA LEU A 107 -18.36 1.01 -3.46
C LEU A 107 -19.68 1.74 -3.66
N LEU A 108 -19.72 2.60 -4.68
CA LEU A 108 -20.97 3.18 -5.20
C LEU A 108 -21.82 2.08 -5.84
N ASP A 109 -23.14 2.25 -5.86
CA ASP A 109 -24.08 1.22 -6.31
C ASP A 109 -23.88 0.81 -7.78
N ILE A 110 -23.30 1.68 -8.61
CA ILE A 110 -22.94 1.37 -10.01
C ILE A 110 -21.81 0.34 -10.14
N VAL A 111 -21.00 0.14 -9.09
CA VAL A 111 -19.88 -0.80 -9.10
C VAL A 111 -20.38 -2.18 -8.65
N PRO A 112 -20.26 -3.23 -9.48
CA PRO A 112 -20.66 -4.57 -9.10
C PRO A 112 -19.91 -5.02 -7.84
N LYS A 113 -20.64 -5.41 -6.80
CA LYS A 113 -20.07 -5.87 -5.51
C LYS A 113 -19.49 -7.29 -5.57
N ILE A 114 -19.29 -7.85 -6.77
CA ILE A 114 -18.91 -9.25 -6.99
C ILE A 114 -17.49 -9.47 -6.44
N ARG A 115 -17.37 -10.36 -5.45
CA ARG A 115 -16.11 -10.70 -4.74
C ARG A 115 -15.50 -9.57 -3.89
N HIS A 116 -16.22 -8.48 -3.63
CA HIS A 116 -15.77 -7.48 -2.68
C HIS A 116 -15.93 -8.00 -1.24
N ARG A 117 -14.87 -7.96 -0.46
CA ARG A 117 -14.87 -8.29 0.97
C ARG A 117 -14.17 -7.19 1.74
N ILE A 118 -14.86 -6.65 2.75
CA ILE A 118 -14.21 -5.78 3.72
C ILE A 118 -13.38 -6.66 4.64
N ILE A 119 -12.08 -6.37 4.72
CA ILE A 119 -11.16 -6.99 5.68
C ILE A 119 -10.59 -5.88 6.55
N SER A 120 -10.31 -6.21 7.81
CA SER A 120 -9.70 -5.28 8.76
C SER A 120 -8.24 -5.68 8.98
N THR A 121 -7.36 -4.70 8.89
CA THR A 121 -5.97 -4.80 9.38
C THR A 121 -5.81 -3.87 10.56
N TRP A 122 -5.00 -4.28 11.53
CA TRP A 122 -4.70 -3.49 12.72
C TRP A 122 -3.24 -3.10 12.71
N ALA A 123 -2.94 -1.92 13.24
CA ALA A 123 -1.57 -1.43 13.41
C ALA A 123 -1.41 -0.86 14.82
N ILE A 124 -0.24 -1.10 15.40
CA ILE A 124 0.18 -0.54 16.69
C ILE A 124 1.49 0.20 16.46
N ALA A 125 1.68 1.32 17.14
CA ALA A 125 2.93 2.08 17.14
C ALA A 125 3.46 2.22 18.56
N THR A 126 4.78 2.22 18.70
CA THR A 126 5.45 2.51 19.98
C THR A 126 5.87 3.97 20.04
N ARG A 127 6.38 4.40 21.20
CA ARG A 127 7.25 5.59 21.24
C ARG A 127 8.54 5.31 20.45
N PRO A 128 9.26 6.36 20.01
CA PRO A 128 10.52 6.17 19.31
C PRO A 128 11.55 5.37 20.16
N GLN A 129 12.26 4.44 19.53
CA GLN A 129 13.24 3.54 20.13
C GLN A 129 14.49 3.39 19.25
N PRO A 130 15.28 4.47 19.02
CA PRO A 130 16.41 4.47 18.09
C PRO A 130 17.51 3.46 18.44
N GLU A 131 17.63 3.06 19.72
CA GLU A 131 18.61 2.08 20.18
C GLU A 131 18.19 0.61 19.94
N LYS A 132 16.95 0.36 19.51
CA LYS A 132 16.40 -0.99 19.32
C LYS A 132 16.08 -1.32 17.86
N ILE A 133 16.72 -0.63 16.93
CA ILE A 133 16.54 -0.86 15.49
C ILE A 133 17.35 -2.07 15.05
N TRP A 134 16.70 -3.00 14.36
CA TRP A 134 17.32 -4.20 13.82
C TRP A 134 18.16 -3.89 12.56
N PRO A 135 19.01 -4.82 12.12
CA PRO A 135 19.89 -4.61 10.97
C PRO A 135 19.17 -4.06 9.75
N LEU A 136 19.76 -3.04 9.13
CA LEU A 136 19.25 -2.32 7.96
C LEU A 136 17.91 -1.60 8.15
N ALA A 137 17.34 -1.58 9.36
CA ALA A 137 15.96 -1.17 9.60
C ALA A 137 14.97 -1.80 8.60
N ALA A 138 15.25 -3.04 8.18
CA ALA A 138 14.54 -3.71 7.10
C ALA A 138 13.03 -3.80 7.38
N LEU A 139 12.17 -3.58 6.38
CA LEU A 139 10.77 -3.98 6.52
C LEU A 139 10.72 -5.50 6.65
N ILE A 140 10.17 -5.97 7.77
CA ILE A 140 9.99 -7.39 8.03
C ILE A 140 8.52 -7.73 7.77
N TRP A 141 8.30 -8.77 6.98
CA TRP A 141 6.99 -9.30 6.67
C TRP A 141 7.05 -10.83 6.77
N GLU A 142 6.09 -11.41 7.49
CA GLU A 142 5.98 -12.86 7.62
C GLU A 142 5.07 -13.42 6.51
N ALA A 143 5.56 -14.45 5.79
CA ALA A 143 4.79 -15.15 4.78
C ALA A 143 3.83 -16.20 5.41
N SER A 144 3.00 -15.73 6.35
CA SER A 144 2.02 -16.48 7.15
C SER A 144 0.59 -15.94 6.93
N ASP A 145 -0.41 -16.68 7.40
CA ASP A 145 -1.82 -16.23 7.44
C ASP A 145 -2.40 -16.51 8.84
N PRO A 146 -2.71 -15.47 9.65
CA PRO A 146 -2.55 -14.05 9.35
C PRO A 146 -1.08 -13.63 9.34
N TYR A 147 -0.72 -12.70 8.45
CA TYR A 147 0.64 -12.18 8.38
C TYR A 147 0.91 -11.14 9.48
N LEU A 148 2.18 -11.05 9.87
CA LEU A 148 2.70 -9.94 10.64
C LEU A 148 3.65 -9.12 9.78
N TYR A 149 3.59 -7.79 9.91
CA TYR A 149 4.59 -6.91 9.33
C TYR A 149 5.04 -5.89 10.37
N LEU A 150 6.30 -5.49 10.28
CA LEU A 150 6.88 -4.46 11.14
C LEU A 150 7.91 -3.63 10.37
N ARG A 151 7.99 -2.36 10.74
CA ARG A 151 8.94 -1.40 10.18
C ARG A 151 9.30 -0.36 11.23
N ALA A 152 10.48 0.21 11.12
CA ALA A 152 10.87 1.39 11.88
C ALA A 152 10.38 2.67 11.19
N THR A 153 10.36 3.78 11.93
CA THR A 153 10.30 5.13 11.37
C THR A 153 11.68 5.78 11.44
N SER A 154 11.85 6.93 10.76
CA SER A 154 13.16 7.61 10.70
C SER A 154 13.67 8.09 12.06
N ASP A 155 12.78 8.23 13.04
CA ASP A 155 13.07 8.61 14.43
C ASP A 155 13.29 7.41 15.37
N GLY A 156 13.19 6.18 14.84
CA GLY A 156 13.37 4.93 15.57
C GLY A 156 12.05 4.25 15.85
#